data_AF-A0A2P4XGF3-F1
#
_entry.id   AF-A0A2P4XGF3-F1
#
_cell.length_a   1.000
_cell.length_b   1.000
_cell.length_c   1.000
_cell.angle_alpha   90.00
_cell.angle_beta   90.00
_cell.angle_gamma   90.00
#
_symmetry.space_group_name_H-M   'P 1'
#
loop_
_entity.id
_entity.type
_entity.pdbx_description
1 polymer ?
#
loop_
_entity_poly.entity_id
_entity_poly.type
_entity_poly.pdbx_seq_one_letter_code
_entity_poly.pdbx_strand_id
1 'polypeptide(L)'
;MLAPFVLSFVAGVLLSSQEASAACNNWSTRYQTNLKGVCVCNAAQCDTVSNDYTSLITGQVGVYTSSKDGDRFAYKVVNVDATAASNPTYTIDVSTQYQTMIGFGGSFTDAAAINVYKLSSTLQQMVLDQYYSNKGLQYSLGRVTIGSTDFSTSIYSYNDNDGDLAQQKFSIDVDRKSNKIDLIQRALKT
;
A
#
# COMPACT_ATOMS: atom_id res chain seq x y z
N MET A 1 -27.04 -56.13 -31.43
CA MET A 1 -27.31 -54.94 -30.60
C MET A 1 -26.01 -54.55 -29.92
N LEU A 2 -25.32 -53.53 -30.44
CA LEU A 2 -24.09 -52.97 -29.86
C LEU A 2 -24.40 -51.50 -29.56
N ALA A 3 -24.38 -51.12 -28.29
CA ALA A 3 -24.46 -49.72 -27.86
C ALA A 3 -23.06 -49.27 -27.43
N PRO A 4 -22.62 -48.05 -27.79
CA PRO A 4 -21.28 -47.58 -27.47
C PRO A 4 -21.24 -46.98 -26.06
N PHE A 5 -20.19 -47.32 -25.30
CA PHE A 5 -19.85 -46.68 -24.04
C PHE A 5 -19.16 -45.34 -24.34
N VAL A 6 -19.81 -44.22 -24.01
CA VAL A 6 -19.19 -42.90 -24.06
C VAL A 6 -18.66 -42.58 -22.67
N LEU A 7 -17.34 -42.63 -22.49
CA LEU A 7 -16.67 -42.08 -21.30
C LEU A 7 -16.67 -40.55 -21.41
N SER A 8 -17.49 -39.87 -20.60
CA SER A 8 -17.35 -38.43 -20.34
C SER A 8 -16.27 -38.21 -19.29
N PHE A 9 -15.10 -37.72 -19.71
CA PHE A 9 -14.12 -37.11 -18.81
C PHE A 9 -14.56 -35.69 -18.49
N VAL A 10 -15.15 -35.47 -17.31
CA VAL A 10 -15.34 -34.12 -16.77
C VAL A 10 -14.03 -33.73 -16.10
N ALA A 11 -13.16 -33.04 -16.83
CA ALA A 11 -12.00 -32.38 -16.25
C ALA A 11 -12.49 -31.17 -15.46
N GLY A 12 -12.72 -31.36 -14.16
CA GLY A 12 -12.95 -30.26 -13.22
C GLY A 12 -11.68 -29.43 -13.10
N VAL A 13 -11.63 -28.31 -13.82
CA VAL A 13 -10.60 -27.29 -13.60
C VAL A 13 -10.93 -26.64 -12.26
N LEU A 14 -10.23 -27.04 -11.21
CA LEU A 14 -10.12 -26.25 -9.98
C LEU A 14 -9.37 -24.97 -10.34
N LEU A 15 -10.11 -23.94 -10.76
CA LEU A 15 -9.63 -22.57 -10.78
C LEU A 15 -9.50 -22.12 -9.32
N SER A 16 -8.40 -22.50 -8.67
CA SER A 16 -7.93 -21.74 -7.52
C SER A 16 -7.62 -20.34 -8.04
N SER A 17 -8.45 -19.36 -7.67
CA SER A 17 -8.17 -17.95 -7.90
C SER A 17 -7.05 -17.52 -6.96
N GLN A 18 -5.83 -17.99 -7.21
CA GLN A 18 -4.65 -17.28 -6.73
C GLN A 18 -4.60 -16.01 -7.58
N GLU A 19 -5.04 -14.88 -7.02
CA GLU A 19 -4.66 -13.58 -7.57
C GLU A 19 -3.14 -13.55 -7.53
N ALA A 20 -2.51 -13.83 -8.68
CA ALA A 20 -1.08 -13.78 -8.81
C ALA A 20 -0.64 -12.36 -8.47
N SER A 21 0.01 -12.20 -7.31
CA SER A 21 0.60 -10.93 -6.91
C SER A 21 1.50 -10.47 -8.05
N ALA A 22 1.25 -9.29 -8.60
CA ALA A 22 2.11 -8.76 -9.66
C ALA A 22 3.53 -8.62 -9.09
N ALA A 23 4.51 -9.23 -9.76
CA ALA A 23 5.88 -9.26 -9.26
C ALA A 23 6.58 -7.91 -9.46
N CYS A 24 7.45 -7.55 -8.53
CA CYS A 24 8.29 -6.36 -8.63
C CYS A 24 9.18 -6.42 -9.88
N ASN A 25 9.01 -5.43 -10.76
CA ASN A 25 9.92 -5.17 -11.88
C ASN A 25 10.89 -4.05 -11.49
N ASN A 26 12.20 -4.19 -11.74
CA ASN A 26 13.18 -3.14 -11.44
C ASN A 26 13.73 -2.42 -12.69
N TRP A 27 13.29 -2.81 -13.89
CA TRP A 27 13.71 -2.17 -15.13
C TRP A 27 13.09 -0.78 -15.29
N SER A 28 13.94 0.22 -15.55
CA SER A 28 13.51 1.59 -15.85
C SER A 28 13.71 1.93 -17.32
N THR A 29 12.61 2.14 -18.05
CA THR A 29 12.66 2.68 -19.43
C THR A 29 13.22 4.11 -19.47
N ARG A 30 13.09 4.89 -18.40
CA ARG A 30 13.63 6.26 -18.34
C ARG A 30 15.16 6.27 -18.33
N TYR A 31 15.76 5.39 -17.54
CA TYR A 31 17.22 5.33 -17.35
C TYR A 31 17.89 4.21 -18.15
N GLN A 32 17.11 3.38 -18.85
CA GLN A 32 17.59 2.24 -19.64
C GLN A 32 18.46 1.29 -18.79
N THR A 33 18.07 1.05 -17.54
CA THR A 33 18.81 0.21 -16.60
C THR A 33 17.92 -0.37 -15.51
N ASN A 34 18.40 -1.44 -14.87
CA ASN A 34 17.78 -1.99 -13.67
C ASN A 34 18.16 -1.14 -12.45
N LEU A 35 17.15 -0.61 -11.77
CA LEU A 35 17.33 0.21 -10.58
C LEU A 35 17.43 -0.68 -9.34
N LYS A 36 18.53 -0.57 -8.59
CA LYS A 36 18.70 -1.36 -7.36
C LYS A 36 17.74 -0.87 -6.27
N GLY A 37 17.08 -1.80 -5.59
CA GLY A 37 16.28 -1.50 -4.39
C GLY A 37 14.88 -0.97 -4.64
N VAL A 38 14.43 -0.81 -5.89
CA VAL A 38 13.12 -0.24 -6.22
C VAL A 38 12.27 -1.19 -7.07
N CYS A 39 10.96 -1.02 -6.97
CA CYS A 39 9.98 -1.58 -7.89
C CYS A 39 9.44 -0.45 -8.77
N VAL A 40 9.59 -0.61 -10.08
CA VAL A 40 9.24 0.38 -11.10
C VAL A 40 7.81 0.13 -11.54
N CYS A 41 6.92 1.04 -11.15
CA CYS A 41 5.54 1.08 -11.63
C CYS A 41 5.40 1.99 -12.85
N ASN A 42 4.56 1.59 -13.79
CA ASN A 42 4.19 2.36 -14.97
C ASN A 42 2.68 2.20 -15.24
N ALA A 43 2.15 2.87 -16.26
CA ALA A 43 0.71 2.87 -16.53
C ALA A 43 0.11 1.48 -16.85
N ALA A 44 0.94 0.49 -17.16
CA ALA A 44 0.51 -0.88 -17.46
C ALA A 44 0.70 -1.85 -16.29
N GLN A 45 1.61 -1.58 -15.35
CA GLN A 45 1.96 -2.53 -14.29
C GLN A 45 2.53 -1.85 -13.04
N CYS A 46 2.21 -2.44 -11.89
CA CYS A 46 2.80 -2.17 -10.58
C CYS A 46 2.72 -3.47 -9.78
N ASP A 47 3.64 -3.69 -8.84
CA ASP A 47 3.59 -4.84 -7.94
C ASP A 47 2.46 -4.72 -6.92
N THR A 48 2.00 -5.83 -6.35
CA THR A 48 0.99 -5.84 -5.29
C THR A 48 1.52 -6.54 -4.04
N VAL A 49 0.86 -6.30 -2.91
CA VAL A 49 1.12 -7.02 -1.65
C VAL A 49 0.02 -8.06 -1.46
N SER A 50 0.41 -9.32 -1.23
CA SER A 50 -0.55 -10.40 -0.96
C SER A 50 -1.36 -10.09 0.30
N ASN A 51 -2.65 -10.40 0.27
CA ASN A 51 -3.57 -10.32 1.41
C ASN A 51 -4.05 -11.71 1.87
N ASP A 52 -3.36 -12.78 1.46
CA ASP A 52 -3.73 -14.17 1.73
C ASP A 52 -3.71 -14.50 3.24
N TYR A 53 -3.11 -13.64 4.08
CA TYR A 53 -3.18 -13.75 5.54
C TYR A 53 -4.62 -13.75 6.07
N THR A 54 -5.55 -13.17 5.31
CA THR A 54 -6.99 -13.14 5.65
C THR A 54 -7.65 -14.51 5.57
N SER A 55 -7.00 -15.49 4.91
CA SER A 55 -7.51 -16.84 4.69
C SER A 55 -6.73 -17.93 5.46
N LEU A 56 -5.90 -17.53 6.43
CA LEU A 56 -5.15 -18.48 7.26
C LEU A 56 -6.08 -19.31 8.14
N ILE A 57 -5.75 -20.60 8.30
CA ILE A 57 -6.43 -21.49 9.24
C ILE A 57 -5.61 -21.69 10.52
N THR A 58 -6.25 -22.21 11.57
CA THR A 58 -5.58 -22.53 12.85
C THR A 58 -4.32 -23.35 12.62
N GLY A 59 -3.22 -22.92 13.25
CA GLY A 59 -1.91 -23.54 13.09
C GLY A 59 -1.10 -23.00 11.92
N GLN A 60 -1.57 -21.97 11.21
CA GLN A 60 -0.79 -21.29 10.16
C GLN A 60 -0.41 -19.87 10.55
N VAL A 61 0.70 -19.41 9.98
CA VAL A 61 1.17 -18.03 10.05
C VAL A 61 1.56 -17.53 8.66
N GLY A 62 1.17 -16.29 8.34
CA GLY A 62 1.64 -15.59 7.16
C GLY A 62 2.98 -14.90 7.45
N VAL A 63 3.94 -15.02 6.53
CA VAL A 63 5.26 -14.40 6.65
C VAL A 63 5.53 -13.54 5.43
N TYR A 64 5.80 -12.26 5.67
CA TYR A 64 6.27 -11.31 4.66
C TYR A 64 7.78 -11.10 4.81
N THR A 65 8.50 -11.18 3.70
CA THR A 65 9.95 -10.98 3.67
C THR A 65 10.34 -9.87 2.70
N SER A 66 11.22 -8.98 3.13
CA SER A 66 11.92 -8.04 2.28
C SER A 66 13.42 -8.14 2.54
N SER A 67 14.23 -8.15 1.49
CA SER A 67 15.67 -8.39 1.61
C SER A 67 16.49 -7.52 0.66
N LYS A 68 17.77 -7.34 0.99
CA LYS A 68 18.74 -6.66 0.13
C LYS A 68 18.91 -7.37 -1.21
N ASP A 69 18.76 -8.69 -1.22
CA ASP A 69 18.95 -9.54 -2.39
C ASP A 69 17.77 -9.50 -3.36
N GLY A 70 16.60 -9.03 -2.94
CA GLY A 70 15.52 -8.72 -3.86
C GLY A 70 14.11 -9.02 -3.39
N ASP A 71 13.91 -9.61 -2.21
CA ASP A 71 12.55 -9.87 -1.73
C ASP A 71 11.82 -8.55 -1.48
N ARG A 72 10.55 -8.50 -1.89
CA ARG A 72 9.67 -7.32 -1.78
C ARG A 72 8.32 -7.78 -1.27
N PHE A 73 8.13 -7.73 0.04
CA PHE A 73 6.94 -8.29 0.70
C PHE A 73 6.60 -9.70 0.18
N ALA A 74 7.62 -10.52 -0.07
CA ALA A 74 7.44 -11.88 -0.53
C ALA A 74 6.67 -12.65 0.54
N TYR A 75 5.50 -13.17 0.16
CA TYR A 75 4.57 -13.80 1.09
C TYR A 75 4.67 -15.32 1.02
N LYS A 76 4.62 -15.96 2.19
CA LYS A 76 4.42 -17.41 2.32
C LYS A 76 3.62 -17.74 3.55
N VAL A 77 2.93 -18.88 3.50
CA VAL A 77 2.29 -19.49 4.68
C VAL A 77 3.23 -20.53 5.26
N VAL A 78 3.39 -20.51 6.58
CA VAL A 78 4.17 -21.49 7.34
C VAL A 78 3.25 -22.12 8.39
N ASN A 79 3.40 -23.41 8.63
CA ASN A 79 2.68 -24.09 9.71
C ASN A 79 3.44 -23.93 11.03
N VAL A 80 2.70 -23.76 12.12
CA VAL A 80 3.25 -23.72 13.48
C VAL A 80 3.59 -25.14 13.89
N ASP A 81 4.86 -25.39 14.18
CA ASP A 81 5.33 -26.68 14.66
C ASP A 81 4.79 -26.97 16.08
N ALA A 82 4.40 -28.22 16.33
CA ALA A 82 3.92 -28.64 17.63
C ALA A 82 5.04 -28.75 18.70
N THR A 83 6.30 -28.77 18.26
CA THR A 83 7.47 -28.98 19.11
C THR A 83 8.35 -27.75 19.17
N ALA A 84 8.82 -27.39 20.37
CA ALA A 84 9.73 -26.28 20.56
C ALA A 84 11.06 -26.50 19.80
N ALA A 85 11.55 -25.45 19.15
CA ALA A 85 12.83 -25.48 18.47
C ALA A 85 13.99 -25.60 19.48
N SER A 86 15.03 -26.36 19.13
CA SER A 86 16.26 -26.52 19.91
C SER A 86 17.23 -25.32 19.80
N ASN A 87 16.92 -24.38 18.91
CA ASN A 87 17.70 -23.17 18.63
C ASN A 87 17.27 -22.00 19.53
N PRO A 88 18.00 -20.87 19.55
CA PRO A 88 17.56 -19.67 20.25
C PRO A 88 16.13 -19.29 19.84
N THR A 89 15.24 -19.22 20.82
CA THR A 89 13.83 -18.92 20.62
C THR A 89 13.49 -17.54 21.15
N TYR A 90 12.54 -16.88 20.49
CA TYR A 90 11.85 -15.70 21.02
C TYR A 90 10.50 -16.16 21.55
N THR A 91 10.12 -15.68 22.75
CA THR A 91 8.83 -16.00 23.36
C THR A 91 7.96 -14.75 23.43
N ILE A 92 6.69 -14.89 23.07
CA ILE A 92 5.70 -13.83 23.14
C ILE A 92 4.80 -14.13 24.35
N ASP A 93 4.83 -13.26 25.36
CA ASP A 93 3.87 -13.28 26.46
C ASP A 93 2.67 -12.38 26.12
N VAL A 94 1.53 -13.00 25.84
CA VAL A 94 0.28 -12.30 25.47
C VAL A 94 -0.50 -11.78 26.68
N SER A 95 -0.08 -12.13 27.91
CA SER A 95 -0.72 -11.64 29.15
C SER A 95 -0.24 -10.25 29.54
N THR A 96 1.00 -9.91 29.16
CA THR A 96 1.57 -8.58 29.35
C THR A 96 1.19 -7.66 28.17
N GLN A 97 0.36 -6.66 28.44
CA GLN A 97 -0.07 -5.68 27.43
C GLN A 97 0.66 -4.35 27.56
N TYR A 98 0.88 -3.69 26.42
CA TYR A 98 1.48 -2.36 26.33
C TYR A 98 0.49 -1.37 25.67
N GLN A 99 0.96 -0.46 24.82
CA GLN A 99 0.12 0.51 24.14
C GLN A 99 -0.74 -0.11 23.03
N THR A 100 -1.91 0.48 22.78
CA THR A 100 -2.68 0.24 21.56
C THR A 100 -2.06 1.01 20.39
N MET A 101 -1.95 0.35 19.24
CA MET A 101 -1.47 0.97 18.00
C MET A 101 -2.63 1.62 17.25
N ILE A 102 -2.55 2.93 17.03
CA ILE A 102 -3.61 3.68 16.31
C ILE A 102 -3.55 3.40 14.80
N GLY A 103 -2.36 3.25 14.24
CA GLY A 103 -2.18 2.98 12.82
C GLY A 103 -0.79 3.34 12.31
N PHE A 104 -0.61 3.19 11.00
CA PHE A 104 0.61 3.51 10.28
C PHE A 104 0.26 4.26 9.00
N GLY A 105 1.14 5.17 8.58
CA GLY A 105 1.02 5.75 7.25
C GLY A 105 1.96 6.92 6.98
N GLY A 106 1.46 7.92 6.25
CA GLY A 106 2.27 8.99 5.66
C GLY A 106 1.74 10.40 5.90
N SER A 107 2.35 11.39 5.26
CA SER A 107 1.92 12.79 5.33
C SER A 107 1.42 13.27 3.96
N PHE A 108 0.24 13.89 3.94
CA PHE A 108 -0.30 14.62 2.79
C PHE A 108 0.26 16.04 2.75
N THR A 109 1.50 16.18 2.28
CA THR A 109 2.13 17.49 2.04
C THR A 109 1.77 18.05 0.66
N ASP A 110 2.02 19.35 0.44
CA ASP A 110 1.85 19.95 -0.89
C ASP A 110 2.76 19.26 -1.92
N ALA A 111 4.02 18.97 -1.56
CA ALA A 111 4.93 18.22 -2.42
C ALA A 111 4.40 16.83 -2.79
N ALA A 112 3.77 16.10 -1.86
CA ALA A 112 3.17 14.80 -2.16
C ALA A 112 2.04 14.95 -3.19
N ALA A 113 1.12 15.89 -2.96
CA ALA A 113 0.04 16.16 -3.90
C ALA A 113 0.56 16.59 -5.28
N ILE A 114 1.49 17.54 -5.34
CA ILE A 114 2.08 18.01 -6.60
C ILE A 114 2.73 16.86 -7.39
N ASN A 115 3.48 15.98 -6.73
CA ASN A 115 4.15 14.88 -7.42
C ASN A 115 3.18 13.78 -7.88
N VAL A 116 2.16 13.45 -7.08
CA VAL A 116 1.12 12.50 -7.50
C VAL A 116 0.37 13.06 -8.72
N TYR A 117 -0.08 14.31 -8.68
CA TYR A 117 -0.87 14.90 -9.77
C TYR A 117 -0.06 15.23 -11.04
N LYS A 118 1.28 15.12 -11.00
CA LYS A 118 2.12 15.12 -12.21
C LYS A 118 2.06 13.80 -12.99
N LEU A 119 1.58 12.72 -12.37
CA LEU A 119 1.40 11.42 -13.03
C LEU A 119 0.12 11.39 -13.85
N SER A 120 0.00 10.42 -14.76
CA SER A 120 -1.28 10.12 -15.42
C SER A 120 -2.33 9.64 -14.41
N SER A 121 -3.61 9.79 -14.72
CA SER A 121 -4.71 9.38 -13.82
C SER A 121 -4.60 7.92 -13.37
N THR A 122 -4.23 7.01 -14.28
CA THR A 122 -3.98 5.59 -13.98
C THR A 122 -2.87 5.43 -12.93
N LEU A 123 -1.74 6.11 -13.11
CA LEU A 123 -0.63 6.04 -12.16
C LEU A 123 -0.94 6.71 -10.83
N GLN A 124 -1.73 7.79 -10.83
CA GLN A 124 -2.23 8.39 -9.61
C GLN A 124 -3.05 7.39 -8.79
N GLN A 125 -3.94 6.64 -9.45
CA GLN A 125 -4.74 5.62 -8.77
C GLN A 125 -3.86 4.48 -8.27
N MET A 126 -2.90 4.00 -9.07
CA MET A 126 -1.95 2.98 -8.60
C MET A 126 -1.18 3.43 -7.35
N VAL A 127 -0.73 4.69 -7.27
CA VAL A 127 -0.07 5.20 -6.05
C VAL A 127 -1.00 5.12 -4.85
N LEU A 128 -2.28 5.46 -5.01
CA LEU A 128 -3.27 5.35 -3.94
C LEU A 128 -3.50 3.88 -3.55
N ASP A 129 -3.64 3.00 -4.54
CA ASP A 129 -3.85 1.57 -4.31
C ASP A 129 -2.66 0.95 -3.56
N GLN A 130 -1.42 1.29 -3.95
CA GLN A 130 -0.21 0.81 -3.28
C GLN A 130 -0.13 1.23 -1.81
N TYR A 131 -0.63 2.42 -1.45
CA TYR A 131 -0.56 2.89 -0.06
C TYR A 131 -1.79 2.49 0.76
N TYR A 132 -3.00 2.62 0.23
CA TYR A 132 -4.24 2.60 1.00
C TYR A 132 -5.13 1.38 0.74
N SER A 133 -5.04 0.72 -0.43
CA SER A 133 -5.91 -0.42 -0.74
C SER A 133 -5.49 -1.72 -0.03
N ASN A 134 -6.38 -2.71 -0.05
CA ASN A 134 -6.12 -4.08 0.39
C ASN A 134 -5.13 -4.86 -0.50
N LYS A 135 -4.72 -4.30 -1.66
CA LYS A 135 -3.68 -4.85 -2.55
C LYS A 135 -2.32 -4.17 -2.36
N GLY A 136 -2.23 -3.23 -1.42
CA GLY A 136 -1.02 -2.48 -1.07
C GLY A 136 -0.68 -2.55 0.42
N LEU A 137 -0.15 -1.47 0.97
CA LEU A 137 0.35 -1.36 2.35
C LEU A 137 -0.74 -1.12 3.40
N GLN A 138 -1.98 -0.87 2.98
CA GLN A 138 -3.13 -0.63 3.87
C GLN A 138 -2.88 0.44 4.95
N TYR A 139 -2.30 1.58 4.54
CA TYR A 139 -2.12 2.74 5.41
C TYR A 139 -3.45 3.15 6.05
N SER A 140 -3.44 3.25 7.38
CA SER A 140 -4.61 3.58 8.19
C SER A 140 -4.50 4.97 8.84
N LEU A 141 -3.37 5.66 8.67
CA LEU A 141 -3.12 6.97 9.24
C LEU A 141 -2.55 7.95 8.20
N GLY A 142 -3.03 9.18 8.22
CA GLY A 142 -2.55 10.27 7.37
C GLY A 142 -2.32 11.55 8.18
N ARG A 143 -1.12 12.13 8.10
CA ARG A 143 -0.82 13.45 8.66
C ARG A 143 -1.11 14.54 7.64
N VAL A 144 -1.89 15.54 8.02
CA VAL A 144 -2.19 16.72 7.19
C VAL A 144 -1.51 17.95 7.80
N THR A 145 -0.88 18.77 6.97
CA THR A 145 -0.25 20.02 7.43
C THR A 145 -1.30 21.12 7.55
N ILE A 146 -1.13 22.01 8.53
CA ILE A 146 -1.93 23.23 8.67
C ILE A 146 -1.05 24.38 8.16
N GLY A 147 -1.44 24.96 7.01
CA GLY A 147 -0.62 25.92 6.30
C GLY A 147 0.58 25.28 5.58
N SER A 148 1.53 26.13 5.20
CA SER A 148 2.75 25.72 4.51
C SER A 148 3.74 24.98 5.42
N THR A 149 4.62 24.21 4.78
CA THR A 149 5.81 23.60 5.40
C THR A 149 7.02 23.84 4.51
N ASP A 150 8.19 23.33 4.90
CA ASP A 150 9.36 23.21 4.02
C ASP A 150 9.09 22.35 2.77
N PHE A 151 8.05 21.50 2.78
CA PHE A 151 7.56 20.75 1.62
C PHE A 151 6.44 21.48 0.84
N SER A 152 6.37 22.80 0.94
CA SER A 152 5.49 23.67 0.16
C SER A 152 6.29 24.51 -0.84
N THR A 153 5.68 24.91 -1.95
CA THR A 153 6.35 25.73 -2.99
C THR A 153 6.40 27.22 -2.65
N SER A 154 5.69 27.64 -1.60
CA SER A 154 5.66 29.01 -1.07
C SER A 154 5.31 28.96 0.41
N ILE A 155 5.60 30.05 1.13
CA ILE A 155 5.20 30.24 2.52
C ILE A 155 3.80 30.84 2.54
N TYR A 156 2.89 30.18 3.25
CA TYR A 156 1.51 30.64 3.45
C TYR A 156 0.96 30.14 4.79
N SER A 157 0.00 30.87 5.33
CA SER A 157 -0.97 30.38 6.32
C SER A 157 -2.39 30.45 5.74
N TYR A 158 -3.40 30.08 6.53
CA TYR A 158 -4.80 30.25 6.11
C TYR A 158 -5.33 31.66 6.36
N ASN A 159 -4.57 32.52 7.06
CA ASN A 159 -4.92 33.92 7.27
C ASN A 159 -3.66 34.78 7.38
N ASP A 160 -3.11 35.17 6.22
CA ASP A 160 -1.93 36.03 6.12
C ASP A 160 -2.27 37.54 6.14
N ASN A 161 -3.49 37.92 6.53
CA ASN A 161 -3.90 39.31 6.60
C ASN A 161 -3.57 39.90 7.97
N ASP A 162 -2.60 40.82 8.02
CA ASP A 162 -2.24 41.51 9.26
C ASP A 162 -3.44 42.23 9.89
N GLY A 163 -3.58 42.11 11.19
CA GLY A 163 -4.70 42.66 11.97
C GLY A 163 -6.04 41.92 11.88
N ASP A 164 -6.19 40.86 11.07
CA ASP A 164 -7.45 40.09 10.97
C ASP A 164 -7.63 39.07 12.11
N LEU A 165 -7.71 39.57 13.35
CA LEU A 165 -7.92 38.75 14.55
C LEU A 165 -9.29 38.05 14.55
N ALA A 166 -10.25 38.60 13.81
CA ALA A 166 -11.59 38.04 13.67
C ALA A 166 -11.70 36.92 12.62
N GLN A 167 -10.60 36.57 11.93
CA GLN A 167 -10.53 35.52 10.90
C GLN A 167 -11.51 35.75 9.73
N GLN A 168 -11.83 37.00 9.40
CA GLN A 168 -12.79 37.33 8.34
C GLN A 168 -12.30 36.93 6.95
N LYS A 169 -10.98 36.82 6.77
CA LYS A 169 -10.32 36.47 5.51
C LYS A 169 -9.66 35.09 5.55
N PHE A 170 -9.98 34.27 6.56
CA PHE A 170 -9.50 32.89 6.62
C PHE A 170 -9.93 32.10 5.38
N SER A 171 -8.98 31.43 4.71
CA SER A 171 -9.28 30.56 3.57
C SER A 171 -8.29 29.39 3.45
N ILE A 172 -8.82 28.23 3.07
CA ILE A 172 -8.05 27.03 2.70
C ILE A 172 -7.95 26.84 1.19
N ASP A 173 -8.24 27.86 0.38
CA ASP A 173 -8.27 27.73 -1.08
C ASP A 173 -6.93 27.31 -1.68
N VAL A 174 -5.82 27.64 -1.02
CA VAL A 174 -4.48 27.15 -1.39
C VAL A 174 -4.42 25.61 -1.39
N ASP A 175 -5.03 24.95 -0.41
CA ASP A 175 -5.07 23.48 -0.30
C ASP A 175 -6.01 22.85 -1.31
N ARG A 176 -7.09 23.55 -1.66
CA ARG A 176 -8.01 23.11 -2.72
C ARG A 176 -7.32 23.17 -4.09
N LYS A 177 -6.60 24.26 -4.35
CA LYS A 177 -5.87 24.48 -5.61
C LYS A 177 -4.66 23.55 -5.77
N SER A 178 -4.05 23.09 -4.67
CA SER A 178 -2.89 22.18 -4.70
C SER A 178 -3.26 20.70 -4.87
N ASN A 179 -4.56 20.36 -5.01
CA ASN A 179 -5.09 19.01 -5.01
C ASN A 179 -4.83 18.20 -3.72
N LYS A 180 -4.35 18.84 -2.64
CA LYS A 180 -4.12 18.15 -1.35
C LYS A 180 -5.41 17.57 -0.79
N ILE A 181 -6.50 18.34 -0.83
CA ILE A 181 -7.82 17.89 -0.37
C ILE A 181 -8.36 16.75 -1.24
N ASP A 182 -8.24 16.85 -2.57
CA ASP A 182 -8.68 15.80 -3.49
C ASP A 182 -7.89 14.50 -3.27
N LEU A 183 -6.56 14.60 -3.08
CA LEU A 183 -5.72 13.44 -2.79
C LEU A 183 -6.18 12.70 -1.52
N ILE A 184 -6.44 13.45 -0.44
CA ILE A 184 -6.93 12.88 0.83
C ILE A 184 -8.27 12.20 0.61
N GLN A 185 -9.22 12.85 -0.09
CA GLN A 185 -10.53 12.28 -0.34
C GLN A 185 -10.48 11.01 -1.19
N ARG A 186 -9.56 10.93 -2.16
CA ARG A 186 -9.36 9.73 -2.96
C ARG A 186 -8.73 8.60 -2.14
N ALA A 187 -7.74 8.91 -1.29
CA ALA A 187 -7.14 7.94 -0.38
C ALA A 187 -8.18 7.32 0.58
N LEU A 188 -9.10 8.13 1.13
CA LEU A 188 -10.17 7.65 2.01
C LEU A 188 -11.22 6.76 1.31
N LYS A 189 -11.26 6.77 -0.02
CA LYS A 189 -12.20 6.00 -0.85
C LYS A 189 -11.54 4.81 -1.56
N THR A 190 -10.23 4.65 -1.36
CA THR A 190 -9.45 3.53 -1.90
C THR A 190 -9.72 2.29 -1.08
#